data_AF-A0A8K0ULI2-F1
#
_entry.id   AF-A0A8K0ULI2-F1
#
_cell.length_a   1.000
_cell.length_b   1.000
_cell.length_c   1.000
_cell.angle_alpha   90.00
_cell.angle_beta   90.00
_cell.angle_gamma   90.00
#
_symmetry.space_group_name_H-M   'P 1'
#
loop_
_entity.id
_entity.type
_entity.pdbx_description
1 polymer ?
#
loop_
_entity_poly.entity_id
_entity_poly.type
_entity_poly.pdbx_seq_one_letter_code
_entity_poly.pdbx_strand_id
1 'polypeptide(L)'
;MASRISITTSRDDQFIAASALSRALDELKDCSHAFIGGFAWAILGSDRATEDIDVLIQTKNMDLMEIRETLLELNKHFAVAGFKFYFVKEPRDDLTGDRLVFASKDNVLIETLKAGTLGLPSVAGPIYVLQHSSGVALKILHPGVLILTKMKRWVATKDSDRPKTVTKTRSDKRDLDYLVFWLVQHEMTIEFELYLGKRKEELLAYVRAYRDCIPEGSELLEALQTAVKSDDWKLL
;
A
#
# COMPACT_ATOMS: atom_id res chain seq x y z
N MET A 1 -1.89 27.66 20.12
CA MET A 1 -2.68 26.71 19.31
C MET A 1 -1.69 25.98 18.42
N ALA A 2 -1.57 24.65 18.51
CA ALA A 2 -0.75 23.90 17.56
C ALA A 2 -1.42 24.00 16.19
N SER A 3 -0.71 24.53 15.18
CA SER A 3 -1.19 24.53 13.80
C SER A 3 -1.38 23.08 13.36
N ARG A 4 -2.52 22.75 12.75
CA ARG A 4 -2.78 21.42 12.22
C ARG A 4 -2.03 21.28 10.89
N ILE A 5 -1.25 20.21 10.72
CA ILE A 5 -0.62 19.88 9.44
C ILE A 5 -1.73 19.62 8.40
N SER A 6 -1.63 20.29 7.25
CA SER A 6 -2.54 20.08 6.11
C SER A 6 -2.11 18.84 5.34
N ILE A 7 -2.99 17.86 5.18
CA ILE A 7 -2.74 16.63 4.42
C ILE A 7 -3.75 16.54 3.28
N THR A 8 -3.27 16.25 2.06
CA THR A 8 -4.11 16.08 0.87
C THR A 8 -4.54 14.62 0.68
N THR A 9 -5.75 14.43 0.16
CA THR A 9 -6.25 13.14 -0.36
C THR A 9 -6.35 13.15 -1.88
N SER A 10 -5.78 14.18 -2.54
CA SER A 10 -5.78 14.29 -4.01
C SER A 10 -4.93 13.19 -4.63
N ARG A 11 -5.51 12.47 -5.59
CA ARG A 11 -4.80 11.42 -6.32
C ARG A 11 -3.63 11.97 -7.12
N ASP A 12 -3.79 13.14 -7.72
CA ASP A 12 -2.73 13.75 -8.52
C ASP A 12 -1.54 14.14 -7.65
N ASP A 13 -1.80 14.74 -6.48
CA ASP A 13 -0.74 15.09 -5.53
C ASP A 13 -0.02 13.83 -5.01
N GLN A 14 -0.79 12.78 -4.68
CA GLN A 14 -0.23 11.50 -4.25
C GLN A 14 0.57 10.83 -5.37
N PHE A 15 0.10 10.90 -6.62
CA PHE A 15 0.82 10.37 -7.76
C PHE A 15 2.15 11.08 -7.99
N ILE A 16 2.17 12.41 -7.89
CA ILE A 16 3.40 13.22 -7.98
C ILE A 16 4.37 12.84 -6.86
N ALA A 17 3.89 12.74 -5.62
CA ALA A 17 4.69 12.34 -4.48
C ALA A 17 5.25 10.91 -4.63
N ALA A 18 4.43 9.95 -5.06
CA ALA A 18 4.84 8.57 -5.33
C ALA A 18 5.89 8.50 -6.45
N SER A 19 5.72 9.30 -7.51
CA SER A 19 6.66 9.37 -8.62
C SER A 19 8.03 9.89 -8.17
N ALA A 20 8.03 10.99 -7.40
CA ALA A 20 9.24 11.55 -6.82
C ALA A 20 9.92 10.57 -5.86
N LEU A 21 9.13 9.90 -5.01
CA LEU A 21 9.63 8.92 -4.05
C LEU A 21 10.21 7.70 -4.75
N SER A 22 9.54 7.19 -5.78
CA SER A 22 10.03 6.03 -6.52
C SER A 22 11.38 6.33 -7.15
N ARG A 23 11.51 7.49 -7.82
CA ARG A 23 12.77 7.92 -8.44
C ARG A 23 13.89 8.04 -7.42
N ALA A 24 13.63 8.70 -6.29
CA ALA A 24 14.65 8.90 -5.26
C ALA A 24 15.07 7.57 -4.62
N LEU A 25 14.14 6.63 -4.41
CA LEU A 25 14.46 5.27 -3.94
C LEU A 25 15.24 4.46 -4.98
N ASP A 26 14.95 4.65 -6.28
CA ASP A 26 15.69 4.00 -7.39
C ASP A 26 17.16 4.48 -7.49
N GLU A 27 17.48 5.67 -6.97
CA GLU A 27 18.86 6.17 -6.87
C GLU A 27 19.66 5.51 -5.74
N LEU A 28 18.97 4.91 -4.76
CA LEU A 28 19.62 4.21 -3.65
C LEU A 28 20.03 2.79 -4.06
N LYS A 29 21.31 2.46 -3.87
CA LYS A 29 21.80 1.09 -4.11
C LYS A 29 21.12 0.10 -3.16
N ASP A 30 20.77 -1.08 -3.68
CA ASP A 30 20.16 -2.18 -2.92
C ASP A 30 18.83 -1.82 -2.20
N CYS A 31 18.11 -0.81 -2.70
CA CYS A 31 16.80 -0.41 -2.18
C CYS A 31 15.69 -0.84 -3.15
N SER A 32 15.15 -2.04 -2.95
CA SER A 32 13.96 -2.47 -3.71
C SER A 32 12.70 -1.96 -3.03
N HIS A 33 11.74 -1.47 -3.81
CA HIS A 33 10.50 -0.93 -3.25
C HIS A 33 9.29 -1.21 -4.13
N ALA A 34 8.14 -1.25 -3.47
CA ALA A 34 6.84 -1.38 -4.10
C ALA A 34 5.77 -0.64 -3.28
N PHE A 35 4.92 0.14 -3.94
CA PHE A 35 3.77 0.75 -3.28
C PHE A 35 2.74 -0.32 -2.89
N ILE A 36 2.18 -0.16 -1.70
CA ILE A 36 1.14 -1.03 -1.14
C ILE A 36 -0.01 -0.18 -0.59
N GLY A 37 -0.92 -0.81 0.15
CA GLY A 37 -1.93 -0.09 0.91
C GLY A 37 -2.86 0.73 0.04
N GLY A 38 -3.59 1.67 0.66
CA GLY A 38 -4.71 2.39 0.03
C GLY A 38 -4.37 3.05 -1.31
N PHE A 39 -3.16 3.60 -1.41
CA PHE A 39 -2.67 4.23 -2.63
C PHE A 39 -2.55 3.24 -3.79
N ALA A 40 -1.99 2.05 -3.57
CA ALA A 40 -1.87 1.02 -4.61
C ALA A 40 -3.25 0.62 -5.17
N TRP A 41 -4.28 0.55 -4.33
CA TRP A 41 -5.66 0.31 -4.76
C TRP A 41 -6.22 1.44 -5.60
N ALA A 42 -5.98 2.69 -5.19
CA ALA A 42 -6.48 3.85 -5.89
C ALA A 42 -5.92 3.93 -7.32
N ILE A 43 -4.62 3.63 -7.51
CA ILE A 43 -4.00 3.66 -8.83
C ILE A 43 -4.35 2.44 -9.70
N LEU A 44 -4.91 1.37 -9.12
CA LEU A 44 -5.54 0.27 -9.87
C LEU A 44 -6.96 0.63 -10.36
N GLY A 45 -7.49 1.79 -9.94
CA GLY A 45 -8.81 2.30 -10.34
C GLY A 45 -9.86 2.32 -9.23
N SER A 46 -9.49 2.07 -7.97
CA SER A 46 -10.45 2.13 -6.85
C SER A 46 -10.87 3.56 -6.55
N ASP A 47 -12.18 3.78 -6.37
CA ASP A 47 -12.75 5.09 -6.03
C ASP A 47 -12.49 5.59 -4.61
N ARG A 48 -11.86 4.76 -3.78
CA ARG A 48 -11.61 5.09 -2.38
C ARG A 48 -10.43 6.06 -2.24
N ALA A 49 -10.68 7.18 -1.56
CA ALA A 49 -9.62 8.08 -1.12
C ALA A 49 -8.74 7.44 -0.03
N THR A 50 -7.44 7.76 -0.05
CA THR A 50 -6.46 7.41 0.98
C THR A 50 -5.82 8.66 1.53
N GLU A 51 -5.42 8.65 2.80
CA GLU A 51 -4.80 9.80 3.46
C GLU A 51 -3.26 9.79 3.32
N ASP A 52 -2.71 8.65 2.96
CA ASP A 52 -1.29 8.34 2.93
C ASP A 52 -0.91 7.45 1.74
N ILE A 53 0.37 7.48 1.42
CA ILE A 53 1.04 6.55 0.51
C ILE A 53 1.84 5.55 1.35
N ASP A 54 1.48 4.28 1.28
CA ASP A 54 2.27 3.20 1.87
C ASP A 54 3.29 2.68 0.86
N VAL A 55 4.58 2.65 1.24
CA VAL A 55 5.64 2.04 0.43
C VAL A 55 6.34 0.93 1.22
N LEU A 56 6.38 -0.27 0.64
CA LEU A 56 7.16 -1.39 1.13
C LEU A 56 8.59 -1.24 0.63
N ILE A 57 9.56 -1.21 1.55
CA ILE A 57 10.97 -1.03 1.26
C ILE A 57 11.75 -2.24 1.76
N GLN A 58 12.48 -2.87 0.85
CA GLN A 58 13.46 -3.90 1.12
C GLN A 58 14.85 -3.30 0.95
N THR A 59 15.60 -3.32 2.05
CA THR A 59 16.97 -2.82 2.13
C THR A 59 17.82 -3.78 2.95
N LYS A 60 19.10 -3.93 2.58
CA LYS A 60 20.06 -4.79 3.27
C LYS A 60 20.90 -4.04 4.30
N ASN A 61 21.28 -2.81 3.97
CA ASN A 61 22.37 -2.10 4.64
C ASN A 61 21.93 -0.83 5.35
N MET A 62 20.69 -0.39 5.12
CA MET A 62 20.17 0.83 5.72
C MET A 62 18.92 0.51 6.54
N ASP A 63 18.69 1.27 7.60
CA ASP A 63 17.38 1.30 8.23
C ASP A 63 16.44 2.33 7.58
N LEU A 64 15.18 2.39 8.01
CA LEU A 64 14.20 3.31 7.42
C LEU A 64 14.48 4.78 7.77
N MET A 65 15.16 5.06 8.89
CA MET A 65 15.50 6.42 9.28
C MET A 65 16.64 6.93 8.39
N GLU A 66 17.69 6.13 8.19
CA GLU A 66 18.79 6.45 7.27
C GLU A 66 18.30 6.65 5.83
N ILE A 67 17.34 5.82 5.37
CA ILE A 67 16.72 6.00 4.06
C ILE A 67 15.99 7.35 3.99
N ARG A 68 15.17 7.67 5.00
CA ARG A 68 14.44 8.95 5.03
C ARG A 68 15.40 10.14 5.02
N GLU A 69 16.48 10.09 5.81
CA GLU A 69 17.52 11.13 5.84
C GLU A 69 18.15 11.31 4.46
N THR A 70 18.52 10.22 3.79
CA THR A 70 19.08 10.28 2.43
C THR A 70 18.07 10.86 1.43
N LEU A 71 16.80 10.48 1.53
CA LEU A 71 15.74 11.04 0.67
C LEU A 71 15.58 12.56 0.87
N LEU A 72 15.69 13.07 2.10
CA LEU A 72 15.64 14.51 2.39
C LEU A 72 16.77 15.28 1.68
N GLU A 73 17.96 14.68 1.59
CA GLU A 73 19.11 15.28 0.91
C GLU A 73 18.96 15.25 -0.62
N LEU A 74 18.39 14.16 -1.16
CA LEU A 74 18.21 13.99 -2.60
C LEU A 74 17.10 14.87 -3.19
N ASN A 75 16.07 15.18 -2.41
CA ASN A 75 14.93 15.93 -2.91
C ASN A 75 14.31 16.83 -1.83
N LYS A 76 14.42 18.15 -2.06
CA LYS A 76 13.90 19.21 -1.17
C LYS A 76 12.39 19.18 -0.94
N HIS A 77 11.65 18.43 -1.74
CA HIS A 77 10.21 18.23 -1.51
C HIS A 77 9.93 17.26 -0.35
N PHE A 78 10.90 16.44 0.06
CA PHE A 78 10.70 15.59 1.24
C PHE A 78 10.97 16.37 2.52
N ALA A 79 10.16 16.11 3.54
CA ALA A 79 10.30 16.71 4.86
C ALA A 79 9.85 15.74 5.95
N VAL A 80 10.45 15.87 7.13
CA VAL A 80 10.03 15.17 8.34
C VAL A 80 9.34 16.15 9.27
N ALA A 81 8.19 15.75 9.84
CA ALA A 81 7.61 16.43 10.99
C ALA A 81 7.37 15.44 12.13
N GLY A 82 8.12 15.58 13.22
CA GLY A 82 8.19 14.56 14.27
C GLY A 82 8.74 13.23 13.74
N PHE A 83 7.95 12.15 13.82
CA PHE A 83 8.32 10.82 13.28
C PHE A 83 7.73 10.52 11.90
N LYS A 84 6.93 11.46 11.35
CA LYS A 84 6.21 11.29 10.09
C LYS A 84 6.99 11.89 8.93
N PHE A 85 6.88 11.24 7.78
CA PHE A 85 7.55 11.62 6.55
C PHE A 85 6.53 12.17 5.55
N TYR A 86 6.86 13.27 4.90
CA TYR A 86 5.95 14.01 4.03
C TYR A 86 6.60 14.37 2.71
N PHE A 87 5.78 14.49 1.68
CA PHE A 87 6.11 15.22 0.46
C PHE A 87 5.36 16.57 0.44
N VAL A 88 6.10 17.62 0.16
CA VAL A 88 5.67 19.01 0.15
C VAL A 88 5.69 19.51 -1.29
N LYS A 89 4.55 20.01 -1.80
CA LYS A 89 4.44 20.44 -3.21
C LYS A 89 5.33 21.62 -3.56
N GLU A 90 5.40 22.60 -2.65
CA GLU A 90 6.11 23.86 -2.87
C GLU A 90 7.16 24.05 -1.75
N PRO A 91 8.33 23.40 -1.87
CA PRO A 91 9.39 23.54 -0.89
C PRO A 91 9.93 24.96 -0.90
N ARG A 92 10.20 25.50 0.28
CA ARG A 92 10.74 26.84 0.46
C ARG A 92 12.16 26.77 0.97
N ASP A 93 13.08 27.47 0.30
CA ASP A 93 14.51 27.39 0.60
C ASP A 93 14.86 27.95 2.00
N ASP A 94 13.96 28.73 2.63
CA ASP A 94 14.13 29.28 3.98
C ASP A 94 13.61 28.37 5.11
N LEU A 95 12.94 27.26 4.80
CA LEU A 95 12.30 26.38 5.77
C LEU A 95 12.66 24.91 5.56
N THR A 96 12.85 24.17 6.65
CA THR A 96 13.10 22.72 6.64
C THR A 96 12.33 22.01 7.75
N GLY A 97 12.22 20.68 7.65
CA GLY A 97 11.61 19.81 8.66
C GLY A 97 10.19 20.23 9.05
N ASP A 98 9.91 20.21 10.35
CA ASP A 98 8.62 20.60 10.94
C ASP A 98 8.11 21.94 10.39
N ARG A 99 8.98 22.96 10.35
CA ARG A 99 8.58 24.33 9.95
C ARG A 99 8.10 24.38 8.50
N LEU A 100 8.74 23.61 7.61
CA LEU A 100 8.31 23.50 6.22
C LEU A 100 6.94 22.82 6.14
N VAL A 101 6.76 21.69 6.83
CA VAL A 101 5.50 20.92 6.80
C VAL A 101 4.33 21.74 7.35
N PHE A 102 4.53 22.49 8.44
CA PHE A 102 3.48 23.34 9.03
C PHE A 102 3.14 24.58 8.19
N ALA A 103 4.11 25.10 7.43
CA ALA A 103 3.88 26.25 6.55
C ALA A 103 3.23 25.87 5.21
N SER A 104 3.40 24.61 4.80
CA SER A 104 2.91 24.09 3.53
C SER A 104 1.47 23.59 3.60
N LYS A 105 0.78 23.68 2.47
CA LYS A 105 -0.56 23.13 2.26
C LYS A 105 -0.49 21.86 1.43
N ASP A 106 -1.53 21.04 1.54
CA ASP A 106 -1.72 19.85 0.71
C ASP A 106 -0.52 18.89 0.73
N ASN A 107 0.08 18.71 1.91
CA ASN A 107 1.20 17.78 2.06
C ASN A 107 0.71 16.34 1.84
N VAL A 108 1.55 15.50 1.26
CA VAL A 108 1.27 14.07 1.13
C VAL A 108 1.98 13.34 2.25
N LEU A 109 1.23 12.59 3.08
CA LEU A 109 1.81 11.72 4.10
C LEU A 109 2.36 10.45 3.44
N ILE A 110 3.59 10.08 3.79
CA ILE A 110 4.28 8.89 3.28
C ILE A 110 4.60 7.97 4.46
N GLU A 111 4.07 6.75 4.39
CA GLU A 111 4.35 5.68 5.34
C GLU A 111 5.37 4.73 4.72
N THR A 112 6.61 4.77 5.21
CA THR A 112 7.68 3.85 4.79
C THR A 112 7.66 2.60 5.66
N LEU A 113 7.47 1.44 5.06
CA LEU A 113 7.30 0.16 5.76
C LEU A 113 8.42 -0.80 5.37
N LYS A 114 9.08 -1.40 6.37
CA LYS A 114 10.20 -2.33 6.12
C LYS A 114 9.66 -3.71 5.72
N ALA A 115 10.20 -4.29 4.66
CA ALA A 115 9.90 -5.65 4.25
C ALA A 115 10.18 -6.65 5.39
N GLY A 116 9.29 -7.64 5.53
CA GLY A 116 9.35 -8.67 6.58
C GLY A 116 8.86 -8.20 7.96
N THR A 117 8.45 -6.94 8.10
CA THR A 117 7.89 -6.42 9.35
C THR A 117 6.37 -6.34 9.29
N LEU A 118 5.70 -6.30 10.46
CA LEU A 118 4.24 -6.24 10.56
C LEU A 118 3.53 -7.37 9.78
N GLY A 119 4.26 -8.47 9.56
CA GLY A 119 3.98 -9.59 8.67
C GLY A 119 3.49 -9.20 7.26
N LEU A 120 4.05 -8.12 6.72
CA LEU A 120 4.14 -7.83 5.28
C LEU A 120 5.10 -8.83 4.61
N PRO A 121 5.13 -8.90 3.26
CA PRO A 121 6.08 -9.75 2.57
C PRO A 121 7.52 -9.46 2.97
N SER A 122 8.36 -10.49 3.04
CA SER A 122 9.79 -10.38 3.38
C SER A 122 10.63 -9.73 2.28
N VAL A 123 10.06 -9.52 1.10
CA VAL A 123 10.67 -8.83 -0.03
C VAL A 123 9.70 -7.78 -0.58
N ALA A 124 10.23 -6.75 -1.25
CA ALA A 124 9.41 -5.73 -1.91
C ALA A 124 8.98 -6.17 -3.33
N GLY A 125 8.39 -7.36 -3.43
CA GLY A 125 7.98 -7.96 -4.70
C GLY A 125 7.13 -9.22 -4.52
N PRO A 126 6.68 -9.85 -5.62
CA PRO A 126 6.82 -9.43 -7.02
C PRO A 126 6.17 -8.08 -7.33
N ILE A 127 6.67 -7.36 -8.33
CA ILE A 127 6.23 -6.01 -8.69
C ILE A 127 5.26 -6.09 -9.87
N TYR A 128 4.21 -5.27 -9.83
CA TYR A 128 3.38 -4.95 -10.99
C TYR A 128 3.59 -3.47 -11.34
N VAL A 129 3.94 -3.21 -12.60
CA VAL A 129 4.29 -1.87 -13.08
C VAL A 129 3.09 -1.25 -13.75
N LEU A 130 2.57 -0.17 -13.17
CA LEU A 130 1.47 0.61 -13.74
C LEU A 130 2.02 1.77 -14.55
N GLN A 131 1.65 1.83 -15.83
CA GLN A 131 1.97 2.94 -16.71
C GLN A 131 0.91 4.03 -16.56
N HIS A 132 1.32 5.23 -16.18
CA HIS A 132 0.43 6.38 -16.11
C HIS A 132 0.43 7.18 -17.42
N SER A 133 -0.64 7.90 -17.70
CA SER A 133 -0.78 8.74 -18.90
C SER A 133 0.29 9.84 -19.00
N SER A 134 0.92 10.22 -17.89
CA SER A 134 2.05 11.14 -17.84
C SER A 134 3.38 10.52 -18.29
N GLY A 135 3.40 9.23 -18.67
CA GLY A 135 4.61 8.49 -19.05
C GLY A 135 5.47 8.01 -17.88
N VAL A 136 5.03 8.21 -16.64
CA VAL A 136 5.71 7.71 -15.44
C VAL A 136 5.17 6.34 -15.08
N ALA A 137 6.09 5.41 -14.80
CA ALA A 137 5.77 4.06 -14.35
C ALA A 137 5.88 3.97 -12.82
N LEU A 138 4.83 3.50 -12.15
CA LEU A 138 4.85 3.24 -10.71
C LEU A 138 4.89 1.74 -10.42
N LYS A 139 5.74 1.37 -9.45
CA LYS A 139 5.93 -0.02 -9.00
C LYS A 139 5.01 -0.28 -7.81
N ILE A 140 3.96 -1.08 -7.98
CA ILE A 140 3.16 -1.60 -6.86
C ILE A 140 3.51 -3.05 -6.58
N LEU A 141 3.18 -3.53 -5.38
CA LEU A 141 3.20 -4.97 -5.12
C LEU A 141 2.17 -5.66 -6.01
N HIS A 142 2.54 -6.79 -6.61
CA HIS A 142 1.67 -7.50 -7.55
C HIS A 142 0.27 -7.72 -6.96
N PRO A 143 -0.83 -7.41 -7.68
CA PRO A 143 -2.19 -7.48 -7.15
C PRO A 143 -2.54 -8.81 -6.47
N GLY A 144 -2.10 -9.94 -7.05
CA GLY A 144 -2.29 -11.27 -6.48
C GLY A 144 -1.59 -11.52 -5.13
N VAL A 145 -0.59 -10.70 -4.77
CA VAL A 145 0.10 -10.71 -3.47
C VAL A 145 -0.41 -9.58 -2.58
N LEU A 146 -0.68 -8.41 -3.16
CA LEU A 146 -1.23 -7.23 -2.48
C LEU A 146 -2.55 -7.55 -1.76
N ILE A 147 -3.44 -8.33 -2.38
CA ILE A 147 -4.70 -8.75 -1.78
C ILE A 147 -4.51 -9.45 -0.43
N LEU A 148 -3.48 -10.30 -0.31
CA LEU A 148 -3.20 -11.08 0.89
C LEU A 148 -2.75 -10.19 2.05
N THR A 149 -2.04 -9.09 1.77
CA THR A 149 -1.67 -8.10 2.79
C THR A 149 -2.91 -7.46 3.43
N LYS A 150 -3.97 -7.28 2.63
CA LYS A 150 -5.23 -6.69 3.06
C LYS A 150 -6.12 -7.71 3.77
N MET A 151 -6.23 -8.93 3.25
CA MET A 151 -6.99 -10.01 3.87
C MET A 151 -6.48 -10.32 5.27
N LYS A 152 -5.16 -10.39 5.46
CA LYS A 152 -4.55 -10.57 6.78
C LYS A 152 -5.04 -9.53 7.79
N ARG A 153 -4.98 -8.24 7.44
CA ARG A 153 -5.41 -7.14 8.32
C ARG A 153 -6.92 -7.21 8.59
N TRP A 154 -7.71 -7.52 7.56
CA TRP A 154 -9.15 -7.68 7.70
C TRP A 154 -9.49 -8.82 8.67
N VAL A 155 -8.89 -10.01 8.51
CA VAL A 155 -9.10 -11.16 9.42
C VAL A 155 -8.71 -10.82 10.86
N ALA A 156 -7.61 -10.10 11.08
CA ALA A 156 -7.18 -9.70 12.42
C ALA A 156 -8.14 -8.73 13.12
N THR A 157 -9.06 -8.08 12.37
CA THR A 157 -9.93 -7.02 12.89
C THR A 157 -11.41 -7.27 12.66
N LYS A 158 -11.80 -8.34 11.96
CA LYS A 158 -13.18 -8.59 11.51
C LYS A 158 -14.20 -8.68 12.64
N ASP A 159 -13.78 -9.15 13.81
CA ASP A 159 -14.64 -9.33 14.99
C ASP A 159 -14.48 -8.20 16.03
N SER A 160 -13.79 -7.12 15.69
CA SER A 160 -13.61 -5.97 16.59
C SER A 160 -14.93 -5.21 16.79
N ASP A 161 -15.22 -4.80 18.02
CA ASP A 161 -16.35 -3.96 18.40
C ASP A 161 -16.01 -2.45 18.44
N ARG A 162 -14.72 -2.12 18.52
CA ARG A 162 -14.23 -0.74 18.58
C ARG A 162 -14.67 0.06 17.34
N PRO A 163 -15.38 1.21 17.48
CA PRO A 163 -16.01 1.90 16.36
C PRO A 163 -15.08 2.23 15.19
N LYS A 164 -13.89 2.77 15.48
CA LYS A 164 -12.90 3.10 14.43
C LYS A 164 -12.41 1.86 13.67
N THR A 165 -12.23 0.75 14.39
CA THR A 165 -11.81 -0.52 13.78
C THR A 165 -12.94 -1.09 12.92
N VAL A 166 -14.19 -1.07 13.38
CA VAL A 166 -15.36 -1.52 12.61
C VAL A 166 -15.47 -0.76 11.28
N THR A 167 -15.35 0.57 11.32
CA THR A 167 -15.36 1.39 10.09
C THR A 167 -14.23 0.97 9.16
N LYS A 168 -13.01 0.76 9.69
CA LYS A 168 -11.85 0.31 8.92
C LYS A 168 -12.06 -1.07 8.32
N THR A 169 -12.59 -2.03 9.08
CA THR A 169 -12.91 -3.39 8.63
C THR A 169 -13.91 -3.36 7.47
N ARG A 170 -14.94 -2.52 7.54
CA ARG A 170 -15.89 -2.34 6.43
C ARG A 170 -15.21 -1.79 5.19
N SER A 171 -14.35 -0.78 5.34
CA SER A 171 -13.55 -0.26 4.21
C SER A 171 -12.59 -1.32 3.65
N ASP A 172 -11.95 -2.10 4.52
CA ASP A 172 -11.05 -3.17 4.10
C ASP A 172 -11.80 -4.28 3.35
N LYS A 173 -13.02 -4.64 3.77
CA LYS A 173 -13.88 -5.58 3.02
C LYS A 173 -14.21 -5.06 1.63
N ARG A 174 -14.62 -3.78 1.51
CA ARG A 174 -14.92 -3.16 0.20
C ARG A 174 -13.71 -3.17 -0.73
N ASP A 175 -12.51 -2.92 -0.19
CA ASP A 175 -11.29 -3.01 -0.98
C ASP A 175 -11.05 -4.46 -1.45
N LEU A 176 -11.26 -5.45 -0.58
CA LEU A 176 -11.15 -6.87 -0.96
C LEU A 176 -12.16 -7.26 -2.04
N ASP A 177 -13.43 -6.87 -1.88
CA ASP A 177 -14.49 -7.13 -2.88
C ASP A 177 -14.04 -6.59 -4.25
N TYR A 178 -13.52 -5.35 -4.28
CA TYR A 178 -13.00 -4.71 -5.48
C TYR A 178 -11.81 -5.47 -6.09
N LEU A 179 -10.79 -5.90 -5.31
CA LEU A 179 -9.64 -6.59 -5.91
C LEU A 179 -10.01 -7.93 -6.51
N VAL A 180 -10.95 -8.64 -5.88
CA VAL A 180 -11.38 -9.94 -6.39
C VAL A 180 -11.89 -9.78 -7.81
N PHE A 181 -12.80 -8.84 -8.04
CA PHE A 181 -13.27 -8.54 -9.39
C PHE A 181 -12.16 -8.01 -10.30
N TRP A 182 -11.31 -7.12 -9.79
CA TRP A 182 -10.21 -6.56 -10.57
C TRP A 182 -9.25 -7.67 -11.05
N LEU A 183 -8.90 -8.62 -10.19
CA LEU A 183 -8.05 -9.77 -10.54
C LEU A 183 -8.69 -10.60 -11.66
N VAL A 184 -9.98 -10.93 -11.55
CA VAL A 184 -10.70 -11.67 -12.59
C VAL A 184 -10.73 -10.90 -13.91
N GLN A 185 -11.03 -9.60 -13.88
CA GLN A 185 -11.08 -8.76 -15.07
C GLN A 185 -9.74 -8.65 -15.80
N HIS A 186 -8.63 -8.80 -15.08
CA HIS A 186 -7.27 -8.74 -15.62
C HIS A 186 -6.63 -10.12 -15.78
N GLU A 187 -7.43 -11.20 -15.70
CA GLU A 187 -6.98 -12.59 -15.86
C GLU A 187 -5.84 -12.99 -14.89
N MET A 188 -5.89 -12.44 -13.67
CA MET A 188 -4.91 -12.70 -12.62
C MET A 188 -5.50 -13.55 -11.49
N THR A 189 -4.60 -14.26 -10.80
CA THR A 189 -4.96 -15.05 -9.62
C THR A 189 -4.23 -14.57 -8.37
N ILE A 190 -4.74 -14.97 -7.20
CA ILE A 190 -4.05 -14.83 -5.93
C ILE A 190 -2.78 -15.70 -5.98
N GLU A 191 -1.63 -15.09 -5.67
CA GLU A 191 -0.31 -15.69 -5.82
C GLU A 191 0.28 -16.05 -4.45
N PHE A 192 -0.25 -17.12 -3.84
CA PHE A 192 0.17 -17.56 -2.50
C PHE A 192 1.68 -17.85 -2.40
N GLU A 193 2.24 -18.56 -3.39
CA GLU A 193 3.65 -18.96 -3.40
C GLU A 193 4.60 -17.77 -3.56
N LEU A 194 4.12 -16.66 -4.13
CA LEU A 194 4.91 -15.44 -4.33
C LEU A 194 4.88 -14.52 -3.11
N TYR A 195 4.02 -14.79 -2.12
CA TYR A 195 4.05 -14.07 -0.86
C TYR A 195 5.17 -14.61 0.03
N LEU A 196 6.38 -14.04 -0.11
CA LEU A 196 7.51 -14.44 0.73
C LEU A 196 7.34 -13.92 2.15
N GLY A 197 7.69 -14.74 3.15
CA GLY A 197 7.60 -14.39 4.58
C GLY A 197 6.38 -14.97 5.29
N LYS A 198 5.49 -15.66 4.58
CA LYS A 198 4.41 -16.48 5.17
C LYS A 198 4.30 -17.81 4.46
N ARG A 199 3.83 -18.83 5.19
CA ARG A 199 3.52 -20.12 4.60
C ARG A 199 2.15 -20.07 3.94
N LYS A 200 1.97 -20.85 2.87
CA LYS A 200 0.73 -20.94 2.11
C LYS A 200 -0.48 -21.26 2.99
N GLU A 201 -0.34 -22.17 3.95
CA GLU A 201 -1.44 -22.58 4.83
C GLU A 201 -1.97 -21.41 5.67
N GLU A 202 -1.09 -20.50 6.08
CA GLU A 202 -1.49 -19.29 6.81
C GLU A 202 -2.25 -18.31 5.92
N LEU A 203 -1.86 -18.21 4.66
CA LEU A 203 -2.49 -17.33 3.68
C LEU A 203 -3.84 -17.88 3.23
N LEU A 204 -3.95 -19.20 3.02
CA LEU A 204 -5.21 -19.89 2.75
C LEU A 204 -6.21 -19.68 3.89
N ALA A 205 -5.76 -19.67 5.14
CA ALA A 205 -6.64 -19.36 6.27
C ALA A 205 -7.27 -17.96 6.16
N TYR A 206 -6.55 -16.98 5.61
CA TYR A 206 -7.11 -15.64 5.40
C TYR A 206 -8.17 -15.62 4.30
N VAL A 207 -7.92 -16.33 3.19
CA VAL A 207 -8.87 -16.45 2.09
C VAL A 207 -10.12 -17.22 2.52
N ARG A 208 -9.96 -18.29 3.30
CA ARG A 208 -11.07 -19.07 3.87
C ARG A 208 -11.96 -18.19 4.75
N ALA A 209 -11.37 -17.46 5.70
CA ALA A 209 -12.13 -16.57 6.58
C ALA A 209 -12.90 -15.48 5.80
N TYR A 210 -12.32 -14.99 4.70
CA TYR A 210 -12.99 -14.04 3.82
C TYR A 210 -14.14 -14.69 3.03
N ARG A 211 -13.88 -15.85 2.42
CA ARG A 211 -14.88 -16.66 1.70
C ARG A 211 -16.10 -16.97 2.55
N ASP A 212 -15.88 -17.43 3.79
CA ASP A 212 -16.96 -17.85 4.69
C ASP A 212 -17.89 -16.69 5.09
N CYS A 213 -17.49 -15.44 4.80
CA CYS A 213 -18.30 -14.23 4.99
C CYS A 213 -18.97 -13.72 3.70
N ILE A 214 -18.93 -14.49 2.61
CA ILE A 214 -19.54 -14.17 1.33
C ILE A 214 -20.78 -15.08 1.17
N PRO A 215 -21.97 -14.53 0.82
CA PRO A 215 -23.16 -15.34 0.60
C PRO A 215 -22.95 -16.39 -0.50
N GLU A 216 -23.46 -17.61 -0.27
CA GLU A 216 -23.47 -18.66 -1.27
C GLU A 216 -24.22 -18.22 -2.54
N GLY A 217 -23.70 -18.63 -3.71
CA GLY A 217 -24.28 -18.27 -5.02
C GLY A 217 -24.17 -16.79 -5.40
N SER A 218 -23.42 -15.98 -4.65
CA SER A 218 -23.16 -14.59 -5.04
C SER A 218 -22.08 -14.50 -6.11
N GLU A 219 -22.19 -13.50 -6.99
CA GLU A 219 -21.20 -13.18 -8.02
C GLU A 219 -19.80 -12.98 -7.42
N LEU A 220 -19.70 -12.41 -6.22
CA LEU A 220 -18.42 -12.24 -5.52
C LEU A 220 -17.79 -13.58 -5.14
N LEU A 221 -18.57 -14.59 -4.76
CA LEU A 221 -18.04 -15.90 -4.44
C LEU A 221 -17.50 -16.60 -5.70
N GLU A 222 -18.23 -16.50 -6.81
CA GLU A 222 -17.80 -17.02 -8.13
C GLU A 222 -16.53 -16.31 -8.62
N ALA A 223 -16.47 -14.98 -8.46
CA ALA A 223 -15.29 -14.20 -8.79
C ALA A 223 -14.11 -14.57 -7.89
N LEU A 224 -14.32 -14.79 -6.58
CA LEU A 224 -13.27 -15.25 -5.68
C LEU A 224 -12.77 -16.64 -6.08
N GLN A 225 -13.68 -17.54 -6.46
CA GLN A 225 -13.33 -18.88 -6.95
C GLN A 225 -12.49 -18.82 -8.22
N THR A 226 -12.76 -17.87 -9.11
CA THR A 226 -11.98 -17.66 -10.35
C THR A 226 -10.63 -17.00 -10.06
N ALA A 227 -10.58 -16.06 -9.11
CA ALA A 227 -9.35 -15.39 -8.69
C ALA A 227 -8.41 -16.32 -7.89
N VAL A 228 -8.85 -17.50 -7.44
CA VAL A 228 -8.03 -18.49 -6.74
C VAL A 228 -7.71 -19.64 -7.69
N LYS A 229 -6.45 -20.08 -7.74
CA LYS A 229 -6.04 -21.23 -8.56
C LYS A 229 -6.83 -22.48 -8.17
N SER A 230 -7.21 -23.31 -9.15
CA SER A 230 -8.08 -24.47 -8.94
C SER A 230 -7.60 -25.41 -7.83
N ASP A 231 -6.29 -25.68 -7.76
CA ASP A 231 -5.71 -26.55 -6.74
C ASP A 231 -5.73 -25.92 -5.35
N ASP A 232 -5.62 -24.60 -5.26
CA ASP A 232 -5.71 -23.87 -4.00
C ASP A 232 -7.15 -23.78 -3.51
N TRP A 233 -8.10 -23.63 -4.42
CA TRP A 233 -9.53 -23.60 -4.08
C TRP A 233 -10.00 -24.89 -3.42
N LYS A 234 -9.50 -26.05 -3.87
CA LYS A 234 -9.80 -27.36 -3.26
C LYS A 234 -9.36 -27.47 -1.80
N LEU A 235 -8.44 -26.60 -1.36
CA LEU A 235 -7.91 -26.57 0.01
C LEU A 235 -8.66 -25.59 0.92
N LEU A 236 -9.54 -24.75 0.38
CA LEU A 236 -10.32 -23.77 1.15
C LEU A 236 -11.54 -24.41 1.79
#